data_AF-A0A9P6KLJ2-F1
#
_entry.id   AF-A0A9P6KLJ2-F1
#
_cell.length_a   1.000
_cell.length_b   1.000
_cell.length_c   1.000
_cell.angle_alpha   90.00
_cell.angle_beta   90.00
_cell.angle_gamma   90.00
#
_symmetry.space_group_name_H-M   'P 1'
#
loop_
_entity.id
_entity.type
_entity.pdbx_description
1 polymer ?
#
loop_
_entity_poly.entity_id
_entity_poly.type
_entity_poly.pdbx_seq_one_letter_code
_entity_poly.pdbx_strand_id
1 'polypeptide(L)'
;MGSDYATAWGVFSTIRWGLVMVPVQALEATTLAFVGHSWGQFRHSLSAMTTKHQASWHQIWNITRWAAYSVFIALALEVPLCLLMSFLGARPFARYLSGSDEVARIAAHMWRTIDWCYLCYAISTQLAAVLMSTCPKWYLYQSLLSNIAYVLPWAIVCQVTALNSRDAWKYHSLVFGGSMVFSLFGVLVFDAYWARRLLRKKSPYA
;
A
#
# COMPACT_ATOMS: atom_id res chain seq x y z
N MET A 1 -16.22 23.34 11.64
CA MET A 1 -15.18 22.31 11.41
C MET A 1 -15.19 21.70 10.02
N GLY A 2 -16.33 21.51 9.33
CA GLY A 2 -16.36 20.84 8.03
C GLY A 2 -15.55 21.51 6.90
N SER A 3 -15.62 22.85 6.77
CA SER A 3 -14.89 23.59 5.72
C SER A 3 -13.37 23.55 5.93
N ASP A 4 -12.88 23.96 7.11
CA ASP A 4 -11.44 23.96 7.41
C ASP A 4 -10.83 22.55 7.36
N TYR A 5 -11.60 21.54 7.79
CA TYR A 5 -11.21 20.15 7.69
C TYR A 5 -11.12 19.68 6.23
N ALA A 6 -12.10 20.02 5.38
CA ALA A 6 -12.09 19.65 3.97
C ALA A 6 -10.88 20.28 3.25
N THR A 7 -10.58 21.54 3.56
CA THR A 7 -9.37 22.21 3.03
C THR A 7 -8.10 21.56 3.56
N ALA A 8 -8.02 21.24 4.86
CA ALA A 8 -6.87 20.56 5.46
C ALA A 8 -6.64 19.17 4.84
N TRP A 9 -7.70 18.42 4.58
CA TRP A 9 -7.65 17.13 3.90
C TRP A 9 -7.17 17.27 2.45
N GLY A 10 -7.61 18.30 1.73
CA GLY A 10 -7.13 18.61 0.38
C GLY A 10 -5.64 18.94 0.36
N VAL A 11 -5.16 19.74 1.32
CA VAL A 11 -3.72 20.05 1.49
C VAL A 11 -2.94 18.79 1.81
N PHE A 12 -3.39 17.98 2.78
CA PHE A 12 -2.77 16.71 3.12
C PHE A 12 -2.68 15.78 1.91
N SER A 13 -3.78 15.63 1.18
CA SER A 13 -3.85 14.79 -0.04
C SER A 13 -2.89 15.30 -1.11
N THR A 14 -2.77 16.62 -1.27
CA THR A 14 -1.84 17.24 -2.24
C THR A 14 -0.39 16.94 -1.88
N ILE A 15 -0.01 17.06 -0.61
CA ILE A 15 1.34 16.72 -0.15
C ILE A 15 1.60 15.23 -0.38
N ARG A 16 0.69 14.36 0.07
CA ARG A 16 0.89 12.91 0.00
C ARG A 16 0.94 12.43 -1.45
N TRP A 17 -0.08 12.71 -2.24
CA TRP A 17 -0.18 12.23 -3.62
C TRP A 17 0.75 12.96 -4.58
N GLY A 18 0.99 14.26 -4.37
CA GLY A 18 1.81 15.08 -5.26
C GLY A 18 3.32 14.97 -5.02
N LEU A 19 3.75 14.84 -3.75
CA LEU A 19 5.19 14.79 -3.42
C LEU A 19 5.65 13.37 -3.13
N VAL A 20 4.94 12.64 -2.27
CA VAL A 20 5.46 11.40 -1.67
C VAL A 20 5.09 10.17 -2.48
N MET A 21 3.88 10.12 -3.04
CA MET A 21 3.39 8.98 -3.81
C MET A 21 3.99 8.88 -5.20
N VAL A 22 4.48 9.97 -5.78
CA VAL A 22 5.06 9.96 -7.13
C VAL A 22 6.28 9.03 -7.22
N PRO A 23 7.29 9.13 -6.33
CA PRO A 23 8.38 8.14 -6.28
C PRO A 23 7.91 6.72 -6.03
N VAL A 24 6.91 6.51 -5.16
CA VAL A 24 6.38 5.18 -4.84
C VAL A 24 5.75 4.52 -6.06
N GLN A 25 4.95 5.26 -6.83
CA GLN A 25 4.33 4.78 -8.07
C GLN A 25 5.38 4.51 -9.15
N ALA A 26 6.43 5.35 -9.24
CA ALA A 26 7.53 5.10 -10.15
C ALA A 26 8.29 3.80 -9.80
N LEU A 27 8.52 3.56 -8.51
CA LEU A 27 9.12 2.32 -7.99
C LEU A 27 8.21 1.11 -8.25
N GLU A 28 6.90 1.26 -8.10
CA GLU A 28 5.92 0.21 -8.38
C GLU A 28 5.93 -0.19 -9.85
N ALA A 29 5.86 0.79 -10.76
CA ALA A 29 5.92 0.54 -12.20
C ALA A 29 7.23 -0.17 -12.62
N THR A 30 8.34 0.23 -12.00
CA THR A 30 9.65 -0.38 -12.22
C THR A 30 9.69 -1.82 -11.71
N THR A 31 9.15 -2.06 -10.52
CA THR A 31 9.04 -3.39 -9.92
C THR A 31 8.17 -4.31 -10.77
N LEU A 32 7.01 -3.82 -11.23
CA LEU A 32 6.11 -4.54 -12.13
C LEU A 32 6.83 -5.02 -13.40
N ALA A 33 7.64 -4.15 -14.02
CA ALA A 33 8.40 -4.49 -15.21
C ALA A 33 9.46 -5.57 -14.95
N PHE A 34 10.28 -5.42 -13.90
CA PHE A 34 11.35 -6.37 -13.58
C PHE A 34 10.83 -7.73 -13.09
N VAL A 35 9.80 -7.72 -12.24
CA VAL A 35 9.17 -8.95 -11.76
C VAL A 35 8.44 -9.64 -12.92
N GLY A 36 7.72 -8.89 -13.76
CA GLY A 36 7.07 -9.42 -14.96
C GLY A 36 8.05 -10.06 -15.94
N HIS A 37 9.21 -9.42 -16.16
CA HIS A 37 10.27 -9.97 -17.00
C HIS A 37 10.86 -11.27 -16.40
N SER A 38 11.20 -11.26 -15.11
CA SER A 38 11.73 -12.43 -14.40
C SER A 38 10.73 -13.59 -14.38
N TRP A 39 9.44 -13.29 -14.23
CA TRP A 39 8.35 -14.26 -14.32
C TRP A 39 8.20 -14.84 -15.74
N GLY A 40 8.31 -14.00 -16.77
CA GLY A 40 8.31 -14.44 -18.16
C GLY A 40 9.45 -15.40 -18.48
N GLN A 41 10.67 -15.06 -18.05
CA GLN A 41 11.84 -15.94 -18.17
C GLN A 41 11.64 -17.28 -17.43
N PHE A 42 11.13 -17.23 -16.20
CA PHE A 42 10.80 -18.42 -15.43
C PHE A 42 9.79 -19.30 -16.18
N ARG A 43 8.71 -18.72 -16.71
CA ARG A 43 7.70 -19.46 -17.49
C ARG A 43 8.26 -20.05 -18.79
N HIS A 44 9.18 -19.36 -19.47
CA HIS A 44 9.82 -19.89 -20.67
C HIS A 44 10.79 -21.05 -20.35
N SER A 45 11.46 -20.99 -19.19
CA SER A 45 12.33 -22.09 -18.72
C SER A 45 11.57 -23.35 -18.30
N LEU A 46 10.27 -23.23 -18.01
CA LEU A 46 9.36 -24.37 -17.79
C LEU A 46 8.90 -24.96 -19.14
N SER A 47 9.71 -25.84 -19.74
CA SER A 47 9.35 -26.61 -20.95
C SER A 47 8.48 -27.86 -20.65
N ALA A 48 7.77 -28.32 -21.67
CA ALA A 48 6.54 -29.14 -21.70
C ALA A 48 6.42 -30.40 -20.82
N MET A 49 7.49 -30.91 -20.20
CA MET A 49 7.46 -32.12 -19.36
C MET A 49 7.36 -31.86 -17.86
N THR A 50 7.53 -30.62 -17.40
CA THR A 50 7.45 -30.29 -15.97
C THR A 50 6.05 -29.79 -15.62
N THR A 51 5.32 -30.57 -14.82
CA THR A 51 4.01 -30.20 -14.28
C THR A 51 4.10 -28.89 -13.47
N LYS A 52 3.89 -27.72 -14.11
CA LYS A 52 3.47 -26.36 -13.66
C LYS A 52 3.76 -25.83 -12.23
N HIS A 53 4.39 -26.58 -11.32
CA HIS A 53 4.30 -26.45 -9.85
C HIS A 53 5.58 -26.92 -9.13
N GLN A 54 6.74 -26.89 -9.80
CA GLN A 54 8.02 -27.20 -9.16
C GLN A 54 8.96 -25.99 -9.25
N ALA A 55 8.62 -24.91 -8.54
CA ALA A 55 9.55 -23.79 -8.37
C ALA A 55 10.47 -24.07 -7.17
N SER A 56 11.78 -23.89 -7.34
CA SER A 56 12.72 -23.85 -6.21
C SER A 56 12.58 -22.53 -5.44
N TRP A 57 12.84 -22.54 -4.14
CA TRP A 57 12.93 -21.32 -3.32
C TRP A 57 13.86 -20.27 -3.92
N HIS A 58 14.96 -20.70 -4.55
CA HIS A 58 15.89 -19.80 -5.23
C HIS A 58 15.26 -19.09 -6.44
N GLN A 59 14.38 -19.78 -7.18
CA GLN A 59 13.68 -19.21 -8.33
C GLN A 59 12.62 -18.22 -7.88
N ILE A 60 11.88 -18.54 -6.82
CA ILE A 60 10.89 -17.62 -6.22
C ILE A 60 11.60 -16.36 -5.73
N TRP A 61 12.72 -16.51 -5.00
CA TRP A 61 13.53 -15.38 -4.55
C TRP A 61 14.06 -14.54 -5.71
N ASN A 62 14.49 -15.15 -6.81
CA ASN A 62 14.97 -14.42 -7.97
C ASN A 62 13.88 -13.55 -8.64
N ILE A 63 12.61 -13.94 -8.51
CA ILE A 63 11.46 -13.17 -8.97
C ILE A 63 11.10 -12.07 -7.95
N THR A 64 11.01 -12.39 -6.66
CA THR A 64 10.55 -11.47 -5.61
C THR A 64 11.61 -10.48 -5.11
N ARG A 65 12.90 -10.72 -5.35
CA ARG A 65 13.98 -9.81 -4.91
C ARG A 65 13.80 -8.38 -5.37
N TRP A 66 13.24 -8.18 -6.56
CA TRP A 66 13.00 -6.84 -7.12
C TRP A 66 11.99 -6.05 -6.30
N ALA A 67 10.93 -6.73 -5.83
CA ALA A 67 9.97 -6.13 -4.91
C ALA A 67 10.60 -5.84 -3.54
N ALA A 68 11.47 -6.72 -3.03
CA ALA A 68 12.18 -6.47 -1.77
C ALA A 68 13.12 -5.25 -1.85
N TYR A 69 13.87 -5.10 -2.95
CA TYR A 69 14.68 -3.91 -3.19
C TYR A 69 13.83 -2.65 -3.30
N SER A 70 12.69 -2.74 -3.99
CA SER A 70 11.77 -1.61 -4.12
C SER A 70 11.16 -1.20 -2.78
N VAL A 71 10.74 -2.16 -1.94
CA VAL A 71 10.30 -1.91 -0.56
C VAL A 71 11.40 -1.20 0.23
N PHE A 72 12.64 -1.66 0.13
CA PHE A 72 13.76 -1.03 0.84
C PHE A 72 13.98 0.41 0.40
N ILE A 73 13.98 0.68 -0.91
CA ILE A 73 14.14 2.05 -1.45
C ILE A 73 12.96 2.93 -1.04
N ALA A 74 11.74 2.42 -1.13
CA ALA A 74 10.54 3.13 -0.72
C ALA A 74 10.60 3.52 0.77
N LEU A 75 10.99 2.59 1.65
CA LEU A 75 11.18 2.87 3.08
C LEU A 75 12.32 3.87 3.32
N ALA A 76 13.44 3.74 2.61
CA ALA A 76 14.57 4.64 2.73
C ALA A 76 14.24 6.09 2.33
N LEU A 77 13.26 6.29 1.44
CA LEU A 77 12.79 7.62 1.05
C LEU A 77 11.62 8.12 1.91
N GLU A 78 10.63 7.26 2.17
CA GLU A 78 9.43 7.63 2.92
C GLU A 78 9.70 7.83 4.41
N VAL A 79 10.54 7.01 5.05
CA VAL A 79 10.81 7.15 6.49
C VAL A 79 11.45 8.50 6.81
N PRO A 80 12.53 8.94 6.13
CA PRO A 80 13.08 10.27 6.37
C PRO A 80 12.09 11.39 6.05
N LEU A 81 11.32 11.28 4.96
CA LEU A 81 10.34 12.29 4.59
C LEU A 81 9.22 12.40 5.64
N CYS A 82 8.70 11.27 6.12
CA CYS A 82 7.71 11.20 7.18
C CYS A 82 8.22 11.90 8.46
N LEU A 83 9.45 11.59 8.88
CA LEU A 83 10.06 12.19 10.07
C LEU A 83 10.31 13.70 9.88
N LEU A 84 10.91 14.10 8.76
CA LEU A 84 11.18 15.52 8.46
C LEU A 84 9.90 16.34 8.42
N MET A 85 8.86 15.84 7.78
CA MET A 85 7.56 16.52 7.72
C MET A 85 6.86 16.52 9.08
N SER A 86 6.97 15.45 9.86
CA SER A 86 6.38 15.37 11.21
C SER A 86 7.01 16.34 12.21
N PHE A 87 8.34 16.55 12.14
CA PHE A 87 9.08 17.41 13.07
C PHE A 87 9.21 18.86 12.59
N LEU A 88 9.51 19.08 11.31
CA LEU A 88 9.95 20.39 10.80
C LEU A 88 8.98 20.99 9.77
N GLY A 89 8.34 20.17 8.93
CA GLY A 89 7.79 20.64 7.65
C GLY A 89 6.26 20.77 7.55
N ALA A 90 5.47 19.91 8.21
CA ALA A 90 4.05 19.77 7.87
C ALA A 90 3.24 21.05 8.13
N ARG A 91 3.50 21.74 9.24
CA ARG A 91 2.80 22.98 9.60
C ARG A 91 3.16 24.19 8.72
N PRO A 92 4.44 24.54 8.51
CA PRO A 92 4.79 25.66 7.62
C PRO A 92 4.41 25.37 6.15
N PHE A 93 4.56 24.13 5.68
CA PHE A 93 4.16 23.75 4.33
C PHE A 93 2.64 23.80 4.13
N ALA A 94 1.87 23.33 5.11
CA ALA A 94 0.41 23.46 5.06
C ALA A 94 -0.05 24.91 5.17
N ARG A 95 0.66 25.77 5.91
CA ARG A 95 0.38 27.21 5.96
C ARG A 95 0.66 27.89 4.62
N TYR A 96 1.74 27.49 3.93
CA TYR A 96 2.05 27.97 2.59
C TYR A 96 0.95 27.62 1.58
N LEU A 97 0.40 26.40 1.65
CA LEU A 97 -0.65 25.95 0.72
C LEU A 97 -2.05 26.50 1.04
N SER A 98 -2.40 26.64 2.32
CA SER A 98 -3.76 27.02 2.73
C SER A 98 -3.95 28.51 3.03
N GLY A 99 -2.88 29.26 3.27
CA GLY A 99 -2.95 30.65 3.74
C GLY A 99 -3.57 30.82 5.13
N SER A 100 -3.92 29.75 5.83
CA SER A 100 -4.62 29.76 7.12
C SER A 100 -3.88 28.98 8.19
N ASP A 101 -3.66 29.61 9.34
CA ASP A 101 -3.02 28.99 10.50
C ASP A 101 -3.86 27.87 11.14
N GLU A 102 -5.18 27.97 11.03
CA GLU A 102 -6.11 26.98 11.57
C GLU A 102 -6.05 25.68 10.74
N VAL A 103 -6.15 25.82 9.41
CA VAL A 103 -6.06 24.71 8.46
C VAL A 103 -4.68 24.04 8.53
N ALA A 104 -3.61 24.83 8.64
CA ALA A 104 -2.26 24.32 8.78
C ALA A 104 -2.05 23.47 10.04
N ARG A 105 -2.69 23.85 11.16
CA ARG A 105 -2.62 23.09 12.41
C ARG A 105 -3.36 21.76 12.30
N ILE A 106 -4.53 21.77 11.66
CA ILE A 106 -5.32 20.56 11.41
C ILE A 106 -4.56 19.60 10.48
N ALA A 107 -3.99 20.11 9.39
CA ALA A 107 -3.21 19.30 8.45
C ALA A 107 -1.94 18.70 9.09
N ALA A 108 -1.25 19.45 9.95
CA ALA A 108 -0.10 18.93 10.69
C ALA A 108 -0.51 17.81 11.68
N HIS A 109 -1.69 17.92 12.29
CA HIS A 109 -2.24 16.87 13.15
C HIS A 109 -2.62 15.61 12.36
N MET A 110 -3.26 15.78 11.19
CA MET A 110 -3.54 14.70 10.23
C MET A 110 -2.27 13.97 9.83
N TRP A 111 -1.21 14.72 9.49
CA TRP A 111 0.08 14.15 9.09
C TRP A 111 0.63 13.20 10.17
N ARG A 112 0.70 13.66 11.42
CA ARG A 112 1.24 12.85 12.52
C ARG A 112 0.42 11.59 12.84
N THR A 113 -0.87 11.61 12.56
CA THR A 113 -1.80 10.53 12.94
C THR A 113 -2.04 9.50 11.83
N ILE A 114 -1.87 9.89 10.56
CA ILE A 114 -2.25 9.07 9.39
C ILE A 114 -1.04 8.72 8.53
N ASP A 115 -0.01 9.57 8.46
CA ASP A 115 1.11 9.40 7.51
C ASP A 115 1.92 8.12 7.76
N TRP A 116 1.98 7.64 9.00
CA TRP A 116 2.63 6.35 9.29
C TRP A 116 1.90 5.15 8.65
N CYS A 117 0.57 5.20 8.50
CA CYS A 117 -0.19 4.14 7.83
C CYS A 117 0.11 4.08 6.33
N TYR A 118 0.50 5.23 5.77
CA TYR A 118 0.89 5.36 4.38
C TYR A 118 2.24 4.70 4.09
N LEU A 119 3.07 4.46 5.11
CA LEU A 119 4.25 3.59 5.00
C LEU A 119 3.82 2.14 4.73
N CYS A 120 2.78 1.65 5.43
CA CYS A 120 2.20 0.34 5.17
C CYS A 120 1.63 0.26 3.75
N TYR A 121 1.01 1.35 3.28
CA TYR A 121 0.53 1.44 1.90
C TYR A 121 1.67 1.30 0.89
N ALA A 122 2.78 2.04 1.05
CA ALA A 122 3.91 1.95 0.13
C ALA A 122 4.54 0.55 0.12
N ILE A 123 4.67 -0.11 1.27
CA ILE A 123 5.11 -1.51 1.31
C ILE A 123 4.11 -2.40 0.55
N SER A 124 2.81 -2.22 0.80
CA SER A 124 1.77 -3.05 0.19
C SER A 124 1.72 -2.93 -1.33
N THR A 125 1.95 -1.74 -1.90
CA THR A 125 1.96 -1.53 -3.36
C THR A 125 3.16 -2.23 -4.01
N GLN A 126 4.34 -2.13 -3.41
CA GLN A 126 5.53 -2.81 -3.94
C GLN A 126 5.40 -4.34 -3.87
N LEU A 127 4.79 -4.88 -2.81
CA LEU A 127 4.53 -6.32 -2.69
C LEU A 127 3.43 -6.77 -3.65
N ALA A 128 2.35 -6.00 -3.78
CA ALA A 128 1.27 -6.28 -4.70
C ALA A 128 1.73 -6.32 -6.18
N ALA A 129 2.81 -5.60 -6.53
CA ALA A 129 3.43 -5.70 -7.85
C ALA A 129 3.86 -7.14 -8.21
N VAL A 130 4.21 -7.97 -7.23
CA VAL A 130 4.51 -9.39 -7.45
C VAL A 130 3.28 -10.15 -7.89
N LEU A 131 2.17 -9.98 -7.17
CA LEU A 131 0.93 -10.67 -7.51
C LEU A 131 0.32 -10.13 -8.81
N MET A 132 0.39 -8.82 -9.04
CA MET A 132 -0.08 -8.18 -10.27
C MET A 132 0.66 -8.67 -11.51
N SER A 133 1.99 -8.78 -11.45
CA SER A 133 2.80 -9.23 -12.59
C SER A 133 2.68 -10.73 -12.86
N THR A 134 2.41 -11.53 -11.82
CA THR A 134 2.38 -13.01 -11.94
C THR A 134 0.98 -13.57 -12.14
N CYS A 135 -0.03 -13.03 -11.44
CA CYS A 135 -1.40 -13.52 -11.35
C CYS A 135 -2.42 -12.38 -11.14
N PRO A 136 -2.73 -11.56 -12.17
CA PRO A 136 -3.60 -10.38 -12.04
C PRO A 136 -4.99 -10.66 -11.45
N LYS A 137 -5.55 -11.86 -11.69
CA LYS A 137 -6.86 -12.26 -11.15
C LYS A 137 -6.85 -12.35 -9.61
N TRP A 138 -5.77 -12.84 -9.02
CA TRP A 138 -5.65 -12.95 -7.55
C TRP A 138 -5.52 -11.57 -6.90
N TYR A 139 -4.81 -10.65 -7.55
CA TYR A 139 -4.75 -9.25 -7.12
C TYR A 139 -6.13 -8.59 -7.16
N LEU A 140 -6.91 -8.82 -8.23
CA LEU A 140 -8.28 -8.30 -8.31
C LEU A 140 -9.16 -8.82 -7.16
N TYR A 141 -9.10 -10.12 -6.85
CA TYR A 141 -9.84 -10.68 -5.72
C TYR A 141 -9.41 -10.09 -4.38
N GLN A 142 -8.09 -9.95 -4.15
CA GLN A 142 -7.55 -9.37 -2.92
C GLN A 142 -8.00 -7.92 -2.74
N SER A 143 -7.91 -7.12 -3.80
CA SER A 143 -8.31 -5.70 -3.76
C SER A 143 -9.82 -5.55 -3.59
N LEU A 144 -10.62 -6.34 -4.30
CA LEU A 144 -12.08 -6.31 -4.18
C LEU A 144 -12.53 -6.73 -2.78
N LEU A 145 -11.98 -7.82 -2.25
CA LEU A 145 -12.30 -8.31 -0.91
C LEU A 145 -11.92 -7.27 0.15
N SER A 146 -10.77 -6.61 0.02
CA SER A 146 -10.33 -5.61 1.00
C SER A 146 -11.25 -4.38 0.99
N ASN A 147 -11.68 -3.93 -0.19
CA ASN A 147 -12.61 -2.82 -0.31
C ASN A 147 -14.02 -3.16 0.23
N ILE A 148 -14.54 -4.35 -0.07
CA ILE A 148 -15.88 -4.78 0.39
C ILE A 148 -15.89 -5.14 1.88
N ALA A 149 -14.87 -5.83 2.38
CA ALA A 149 -14.86 -6.34 3.75
C ALA A 149 -14.40 -5.28 4.77
N TYR A 150 -13.63 -4.28 4.35
CA TYR A 150 -13.10 -3.26 5.25
C TYR A 150 -13.66 -1.87 4.94
N VAL A 151 -13.46 -1.35 3.74
CA VAL A 151 -13.79 0.05 3.42
C VAL A 151 -15.31 0.30 3.45
N LEU A 152 -16.10 -0.62 2.88
CA LEU A 152 -17.55 -0.45 2.75
C LEU A 152 -18.30 -0.50 4.11
N PRO A 153 -18.01 -1.44 5.04
CA PRO A 153 -18.59 -1.42 6.39
C PRO A 153 -18.26 -0.15 7.15
N TRP A 154 -17.01 0.31 7.07
CA TRP A 154 -16.61 1.56 7.72
C TRP A 154 -17.29 2.79 7.12
N ALA A 155 -17.48 2.83 5.79
CA ALA A 155 -18.24 3.89 5.13
C ALA A 155 -19.70 3.94 5.61
N ILE A 156 -20.34 2.78 5.77
CA ILE A 156 -21.72 2.68 6.29
C ILE A 156 -21.78 3.15 7.75
N VAL A 157 -20.85 2.69 8.61
CA VAL A 157 -20.79 3.10 10.01
C VAL A 157 -20.63 4.61 10.14
N CYS A 158 -19.76 5.23 9.33
CA CYS A 158 -19.56 6.67 9.32
C CYS A 158 -20.78 7.49 8.87
N GLN A 159 -21.70 6.89 8.10
CA GLN A 159 -22.93 7.55 7.66
C GLN A 159 -24.09 7.37 8.66
N VAL A 160 -24.16 6.20 9.31
CA VAL A 160 -25.32 5.81 10.14
C VAL A 160 -25.16 6.23 11.60
N THR A 161 -23.93 6.34 12.11
CA THR A 161 -23.70 6.68 13.53
C THR A 161 -23.44 8.18 13.72
N ALA A 162 -24.14 8.77 14.70
CA ALA A 162 -23.85 10.13 15.17
C ALA A 162 -22.49 10.12 15.92
N LEU A 163 -21.42 10.22 15.16
CA LEU A 163 -20.05 10.22 15.67
C LEU A 163 -19.85 11.42 16.60
N ASN A 164 -19.49 11.14 17.86
CA ASN A 164 -19.13 12.17 18.82
C ASN A 164 -17.91 12.95 18.30
N SER A 165 -18.04 14.27 18.19
CA SER A 165 -16.99 15.18 17.68
C SER A 165 -15.65 15.08 18.43
N ARG A 166 -15.67 14.52 19.65
CA ARG A 166 -14.50 14.34 20.52
C ARG A 166 -13.62 13.15 20.13
N ASP A 167 -14.17 12.13 19.48
CA ASP A 167 -13.44 10.92 19.04
C ASP A 167 -13.29 10.83 17.50
N ALA A 168 -13.74 11.85 16.77
CA ALA A 168 -13.70 11.90 15.30
C ALA A 168 -12.31 11.56 14.71
N TRP A 169 -11.23 12.00 15.37
CA TRP A 169 -9.86 11.72 14.96
C TRP A 169 -9.45 10.25 15.11
N LYS A 170 -9.95 9.56 16.14
CA LYS A 170 -9.68 8.12 16.32
C LYS A 170 -10.38 7.29 15.26
N TYR A 171 -11.64 7.61 14.97
CA TYR A 171 -12.38 6.94 13.89
C TYR A 171 -11.77 7.24 12.53
N HIS A 172 -11.34 8.48 12.28
CA HIS A 172 -10.67 8.83 11.03
C HIS A 172 -9.35 8.06 10.84
N SER A 173 -8.48 8.02 11.86
CA SER A 173 -7.25 7.23 11.83
C SER A 173 -7.54 5.72 11.67
N LEU A 174 -8.59 5.21 12.30
CA LEU A 174 -8.95 3.78 12.21
C LEU A 174 -9.55 3.40 10.84
N VAL A 175 -10.42 4.23 10.26
CA VAL A 175 -11.03 3.98 8.96
C VAL A 175 -9.99 4.09 7.84
N PHE A 176 -9.28 5.22 7.78
CA PHE A 176 -8.32 5.48 6.71
C PHE A 176 -7.00 4.74 6.95
N GLY A 177 -6.43 4.88 8.14
CA GLY A 177 -5.19 4.23 8.54
C GLY A 177 -5.31 2.71 8.60
N GLY A 178 -6.37 2.21 9.25
CA GLY A 178 -6.60 0.78 9.39
C GLY A 178 -6.85 0.06 8.06
N SER A 179 -7.44 0.74 7.06
CA SER A 179 -7.63 0.15 5.73
C SER A 179 -6.30 -0.14 5.02
N MET A 180 -5.30 0.73 5.19
CA MET A 180 -3.96 0.55 4.61
C MET A 180 -3.21 -0.60 5.29
N VAL A 181 -3.33 -0.70 6.62
CA VAL A 181 -2.74 -1.80 7.40
C VAL A 181 -3.42 -3.13 7.06
N PHE A 182 -4.74 -3.17 6.98
CA PHE A 182 -5.49 -4.36 6.60
C PHE A 182 -5.11 -4.83 5.18
N SER A 183 -4.99 -3.90 4.25
CA SER A 183 -4.57 -4.20 2.88
C SER A 183 -3.16 -4.79 2.83
N LEU A 184 -2.22 -4.28 3.64
CA LEU A 184 -0.87 -4.85 3.76
C LEU A 184 -0.92 -6.31 4.21
N PHE A 185 -1.67 -6.63 5.27
CA PHE A 185 -1.83 -8.02 5.72
C PHE A 185 -2.48 -8.90 4.64
N GLY A 186 -3.49 -8.37 3.93
CA GLY A 186 -4.12 -9.05 2.81
C GLY A 186 -3.11 -9.41 1.72
N VAL A 187 -2.31 -8.46 1.26
CA VAL A 187 -1.26 -8.68 0.25
C VAL A 187 -0.26 -9.73 0.71
N LEU A 188 0.23 -9.64 1.95
CA LEU A 188 1.17 -10.63 2.51
C LEU A 188 0.61 -12.05 2.54
N VAL A 189 -0.67 -12.22 2.89
CA VAL A 189 -1.32 -13.54 2.90
C VAL A 189 -1.43 -14.10 1.48
N PHE A 190 -1.82 -13.27 0.51
CA PHE A 190 -1.96 -13.70 -0.88
C PHE A 190 -0.59 -14.01 -1.52
N ASP A 191 0.44 -13.22 -1.22
CA ASP A 191 1.81 -13.48 -1.68
C ASP A 191 2.38 -14.77 -1.06
N ALA A 192 2.14 -14.99 0.24
CA ALA A 192 2.52 -16.23 0.91
C ALA A 192 1.78 -17.44 0.32
N TYR A 193 0.49 -17.29 0.00
CA TYR A 193 -0.29 -18.34 -0.66
C TYR A 193 0.22 -18.63 -2.08
N TRP A 194 0.53 -17.58 -2.85
CA TRP A 194 1.13 -17.70 -4.17
C TRP A 194 2.48 -18.43 -4.11
N ALA A 195 3.38 -18.03 -3.20
CA ALA A 195 4.68 -18.67 -3.01
C ALA A 195 4.51 -20.16 -2.62
N ARG A 196 3.62 -20.48 -1.67
CA ARG A 196 3.32 -21.86 -1.28
C ARG A 196 2.76 -22.69 -2.43
N ARG A 197 1.92 -22.11 -3.29
CA ARG A 197 1.36 -22.80 -4.45
C ARG A 197 2.44 -23.13 -5.49
N LEU A 198 3.41 -22.24 -5.68
CA LEU A 198 4.55 -22.50 -6.58
C LEU A 198 5.52 -23.55 -6.03
N LEU A 199 5.62 -23.68 -4.71
CA LEU A 199 6.44 -24.68 -4.02
C LEU A 199 5.78 -26.07 -3.95
N ARG A 200 4.44 -26.14 -3.94
CA ARG A 200 3.71 -27.41 -3.80
C ARG A 200 3.86 -28.27 -5.05
N LYS A 201 4.67 -29.35 -4.97
CA LYS A 201 4.65 -30.45 -5.94
C LYS A 201 3.23 -31.02 -6.06
N LYS A 202 2.66 -31.06 -7.27
CA LYS A 202 1.47 -31.89 -7.53
C LYS A 202 1.91 -33.35 -7.36
N SER A 203 1.30 -34.08 -6.41
CA SER A 203 1.53 -35.53 -6.27
C SER A 203 1.20 -36.21 -7.61
N PRO A 204 2.03 -37.12 -8.13
CA PRO A 204 1.81 -37.78 -9.42
C PRO A 204 0.61 -38.75 -9.45
N TYR A 205 -0.22 -38.81 -8.40
CA TYR A 205 -1.39 -39.69 -8.29
C TYR A 205 -2.70 -38.90 -8.08
N ALA A 206 -3.02 -37.97 -8.98
CA ALA A 206 -4.34 -37.31 -9.06
C ALA A 206 -4.68 -36.85 -10.48
#